data_AF-A0A4Q9W2D8-F1
#
_entry.id   AF-A0A4Q9W2D8-F1
#
_cell.length_a   1.000
_cell.length_b   1.000
_cell.length_c   1.000
_cell.angle_alpha   90.00
_cell.angle_beta   90.00
_cell.angle_gamma   90.00
#
_symmetry.space_group_name_H-M   'P 1'
#
loop_
_entity.id
_entity.type
_entity.pdbx_description
1 polymer ?
#
loop_
_entity_poly.entity_id
_entity_poly.type
_entity_poly.pdbx_seq_one_letter_code
_entity_poly.pdbx_strand_id
1 'polypeptide(L)'
;MEKVLKLKIPASTANLGVGFDSIGMALDKYLHMSIRKIERSNWEFLYYSSELEGLPKDENNYIYQTALNVAHKYNVTLPSLQIEMRSDIPLARGLGSSASALVGALFIANYFGNIQL
;
A
#
# COMPACT_ATOMS: atom_id res chain seq x y z
N MET A 1 24.01 -4.87 -1.75
CA MET A 1 22.74 -4.91 -0.97
C MET A 1 21.60 -4.61 -1.92
N GLU A 2 20.59 -5.49 -2.01
CA GLU A 2 19.38 -5.17 -2.76
C GLU A 2 18.69 -3.94 -2.18
N LYS A 3 18.22 -3.06 -3.05
CA LYS A 3 17.60 -1.79 -2.67
C LYS A 3 16.17 -2.06 -2.19
N VAL A 4 15.92 -1.84 -0.89
CA VAL A 4 14.60 -1.99 -0.26
C VAL A 4 13.91 -0.62 -0.22
N LEU A 5 12.69 -0.54 -0.75
CA LEU A 5 11.81 0.62 -0.58
C LEU A 5 11.08 0.49 0.77
N LYS A 6 11.20 1.50 1.64
CA LYS A 6 10.50 1.55 2.92
C LYS A 6 9.47 2.66 2.90
N LEU A 7 8.23 2.33 3.25
CA LEU A 7 7.12 3.29 3.34
C LEU A 7 6.58 3.31 4.78
N LYS A 8 6.26 4.51 5.26
CA LYS A 8 5.52 4.76 6.49
C LYS A 8 4.38 5.71 6.15
N ILE A 9 3.17 5.18 6.06
CA ILE A 9 1.99 5.88 5.53
C ILE A 9 1.01 6.10 6.69
N PRO A 10 0.62 7.35 6.99
CA PRO A 10 -0.30 7.63 8.08
C PRO A 10 -1.72 7.18 7.73
N ALA A 11 -2.44 6.73 8.75
CA ALA A 11 -3.89 6.66 8.74
C ALA A 11 -4.49 8.04 8.49
N SER A 12 -5.76 8.07 8.10
CA SER A 12 -6.48 9.33 7.90
C SER A 12 -7.92 9.23 8.36
N THR A 13 -8.46 10.34 8.84
CA THR A 13 -9.90 10.54 9.00
C THR A 13 -10.39 11.62 8.05
N ALA A 14 -11.69 11.64 7.76
CA ALA A 14 -12.32 12.60 6.86
C ALA A 14 -13.64 13.09 7.46
N ASN A 15 -14.29 14.05 6.79
CA ASN A 15 -15.62 14.56 7.16
C ASN A 15 -15.63 15.20 8.55
N LEU A 16 -14.59 15.96 8.87
CA LEU A 16 -14.46 16.64 10.15
C LEU A 16 -15.48 17.78 10.27
N GLY A 17 -16.57 17.53 11.01
CA GLY A 17 -17.62 18.51 11.25
C GLY A 17 -18.36 18.89 9.96
N VAL A 18 -18.39 20.19 9.64
CA VAL A 18 -19.01 20.71 8.39
C VAL A 18 -18.18 20.40 7.13
N GLY A 19 -16.98 19.84 7.29
CA GLY A 19 -16.04 19.53 6.20
C GLY A 19 -16.33 18.25 5.43
N PHE A 20 -17.60 17.95 5.14
CA PHE A 20 -18.00 16.77 4.39
C PHE A 20 -17.35 16.75 2.99
N ASP A 21 -16.76 15.61 2.62
CA ASP A 21 -16.05 15.33 1.37
C ASP A 21 -14.95 16.35 0.98
N SER A 22 -14.48 17.13 1.96
CA SER A 22 -13.55 18.24 1.70
C SER A 22 -12.35 18.25 2.65
N ILE A 23 -12.54 17.85 3.91
CA ILE A 23 -11.49 17.92 4.94
C ILE A 23 -11.07 16.50 5.35
N GLY A 24 -9.77 16.25 5.26
CA GLY A 24 -9.11 15.07 5.81
C GLY A 24 -7.97 15.44 6.74
N MET A 25 -7.67 14.56 7.69
CA MET A 25 -6.57 14.72 8.65
C MET A 25 -5.80 13.42 8.79
N ALA A 26 -4.47 13.50 8.66
CA ALA A 26 -3.58 12.39 8.95
C ALA A 26 -3.51 12.15 10.47
N LEU A 27 -3.43 10.88 10.88
CA LEU A 27 -3.40 10.46 12.27
C LEU A 27 -2.08 9.76 12.61
N ASP A 28 -1.73 9.72 13.89
CA ASP A 28 -0.52 9.07 14.43
C ASP A 28 -0.70 7.55 14.57
N LYS A 29 -1.11 6.90 13.47
CA LYS A 29 -1.19 5.45 13.27
C LYS A 29 -0.71 5.16 11.87
N TYR A 30 0.01 4.06 11.66
CA TYR A 30 0.73 3.89 10.40
C TYR A 30 0.58 2.51 9.79
N LEU A 31 0.58 2.50 8.46
CA LEU A 31 0.95 1.35 7.66
C LEU A 31 2.44 1.44 7.35
N HIS A 32 3.19 0.43 7.80
CA HIS A 32 4.60 0.24 7.49
C HIS A 32 4.74 -0.81 6.41
N MET A 33 5.59 -0.52 5.41
CA MET A 33 5.88 -1.46 4.33
C MET A 33 7.39 -1.50 4.04
N SER A 34 7.93 -2.71 3.85
CA SER A 34 9.27 -2.92 3.28
C SER A 34 9.13 -3.75 2.01
N ILE A 35 9.56 -3.20 0.88
CA ILE A 35 9.36 -3.79 -0.44
C ILE A 35 10.71 -4.03 -1.11
N ARG A 36 10.91 -5.24 -1.61
CA ARG A 36 12.08 -5.61 -2.41
C ARG A 36 11.68 -6.42 -3.64
N LYS A 37 12.54 -6.37 -4.66
CA LYS A 37 12.42 -7.27 -5.82
C LYS A 37 12.74 -8.71 -5.39
N ILE A 38 12.12 -9.66 -6.05
CA ILE A 38 12.41 -11.09 -5.90
C ILE A 38 12.47 -11.75 -7.28
N GLU A 39 13.19 -12.87 -7.40
CA GLU A 39 13.33 -13.63 -8.66
C GLU A 39 12.17 -14.60 -8.93
N ARG A 40 11.22 -14.74 -8.00
CA ARG A 40 10.04 -15.60 -8.17
C ARG A 40 9.06 -15.00 -9.18
N SER A 41 8.17 -15.81 -9.74
CA SER A 41 7.19 -15.36 -10.74
C SER A 41 6.07 -14.49 -10.15
N ASN A 42 5.69 -14.72 -8.89
CA ASN A 42 4.51 -14.09 -8.29
C ASN A 42 4.92 -13.16 -7.15
N TRP A 43 4.07 -12.18 -6.85
CA TRP A 43 4.25 -11.34 -5.66
C TRP A 43 3.97 -12.12 -4.38
N GLU A 44 4.64 -11.72 -3.30
CA GLU A 44 4.50 -12.34 -1.98
C GLU A 44 4.23 -11.27 -0.92
N PHE A 45 3.23 -11.51 -0.08
CA PHE A 45 2.88 -10.61 1.01
C PHE A 45 3.10 -11.27 2.37
N LEU A 46 3.89 -10.62 3.22
CA LEU A 46 4.19 -11.07 4.58
C LEU A 46 3.60 -10.07 5.58
N TYR A 47 2.77 -10.56 6.50
CA TYR A 47 2.05 -9.73 7.48
C TYR A 47 2.56 -9.96 8.89
N TYR A 48 2.79 -8.86 9.60
CA TYR A 48 3.38 -8.84 10.95
C TYR A 48 2.49 -8.14 11.98
N SER A 49 1.20 -7.96 11.70
CA SER A 49 0.23 -7.47 12.68
C SER A 49 -1.15 -8.08 12.45
N SER A 50 -1.96 -8.11 13.52
CA SER A 50 -3.31 -8.69 13.52
C SER A 50 -4.30 -7.93 12.64
N GLU A 51 -4.07 -6.63 12.44
CA GLU A 51 -4.87 -5.76 11.57
C GLU A 51 -4.82 -6.21 10.10
N LEU A 52 -3.83 -7.02 9.73
CA LEU A 52 -3.67 -7.54 8.37
C LEU A 52 -4.08 -9.01 8.25
N GLU A 53 -4.53 -9.63 9.35
CA GLU A 53 -4.97 -11.02 9.35
C GLU A 53 -6.20 -11.21 8.45
N GLY A 54 -6.21 -12.31 7.68
CA GLY A 54 -7.27 -12.63 6.74
C GLY A 54 -7.21 -11.89 5.39
N LEU A 55 -6.27 -10.96 5.19
CA LEU A 55 -6.07 -10.36 3.87
C LEU A 55 -5.42 -11.34 2.88
N PRO A 56 -5.73 -11.28 1.58
CA PRO A 56 -5.09 -12.13 0.58
C PRO A 56 -3.57 -11.91 0.55
N LYS A 57 -2.79 -13.00 0.46
CA LYS A 57 -1.33 -12.96 0.39
C LYS A 57 -0.78 -13.19 -1.02
N ASP A 58 -1.67 -13.24 -1.99
CA ASP A 58 -1.42 -13.50 -3.39
C ASP A 58 -1.85 -12.30 -4.24
N GLU A 59 -2.03 -12.53 -5.53
CA GLU A 59 -2.42 -11.53 -6.51
C GLU A 59 -3.85 -11.00 -6.31
N ASN A 60 -4.67 -11.58 -5.43
CA ASN A 60 -5.95 -10.99 -5.05
C ASN A 60 -5.78 -9.81 -4.06
N ASN A 61 -4.57 -9.52 -3.61
CA ASN A 61 -4.28 -8.41 -2.73
C ASN A 61 -4.61 -7.06 -3.37
N TYR A 62 -5.28 -6.18 -2.61
CA TYR A 62 -5.66 -4.85 -3.08
C TYR A 62 -4.48 -3.99 -3.56
N ILE A 63 -3.33 -4.07 -2.88
CA ILE A 63 -2.11 -3.34 -3.25
C ILE A 63 -1.58 -3.85 -4.59
N TYR A 64 -1.56 -5.17 -4.79
CA TYR A 64 -1.14 -5.79 -6.05
C TYR A 64 -2.00 -5.30 -7.22
N GLN A 65 -3.32 -5.48 -7.11
CA GLN A 65 -4.28 -5.11 -8.15
C GLN A 65 -4.18 -3.63 -8.50
N THR A 66 -4.07 -2.77 -7.48
CA THR A 66 -3.94 -1.33 -7.66
C THR A 66 -2.61 -0.94 -8.32
N ALA A 67 -1.49 -1.52 -7.88
CA ALA A 67 -0.19 -1.23 -8.45
C ALA A 67 -0.09 -1.67 -9.92
N LEU A 68 -0.63 -2.84 -10.26
CA LEU A 68 -0.72 -3.31 -11.64
C LEU A 68 -1.60 -2.41 -12.51
N ASN A 69 -2.77 -2.00 -12.01
CA ASN A 69 -3.65 -1.09 -12.76
C ASN A 69 -2.94 0.23 -13.09
N VAL A 70 -2.16 0.76 -12.15
CA VAL A 70 -1.35 1.97 -12.38
C VAL A 70 -0.24 1.69 -13.38
N ALA A 71 0.49 0.60 -13.24
CA ALA A 71 1.55 0.20 -14.16
C ALA A 71 1.03 0.05 -15.61
N HIS A 72 -0.13 -0.61 -15.78
CA HIS A 72 -0.80 -0.73 -17.07
C HIS A 72 -1.18 0.63 -17.66
N LYS A 73 -1.71 1.56 -16.84
CA LYS A 73 -2.06 2.92 -17.30
C LYS A 73 -0.85 3.66 -17.87
N TYR A 74 0.35 3.39 -17.39
CA TYR A 74 1.60 4.00 -17.85
C TYR A 74 2.42 3.11 -18.79
N ASN A 75 1.88 1.98 -19.24
CA ASN A 75 2.56 1.01 -20.12
C ASN A 75 3.92 0.52 -19.57
N VAL A 76 4.01 0.31 -18.25
CA VAL A 76 5.20 -0.24 -17.60
C VAL A 76 4.90 -1.60 -16.99
N THR A 77 5.92 -2.46 -16.91
CA THR A 77 5.84 -3.76 -16.25
C THR A 77 6.52 -3.67 -14.89
N LEU A 78 5.82 -4.09 -13.84
CA LEU A 78 6.42 -4.19 -12.52
C LEU A 78 7.16 -5.53 -12.36
N PRO A 79 8.32 -5.55 -11.68
CA PRO A 79 8.96 -6.80 -11.29
C PRO A 79 8.11 -7.52 -10.24
N SER A 80 8.43 -8.79 -9.98
CA SER A 80 7.91 -9.50 -8.82
C SER A 80 8.46 -8.91 -7.53
N LEU A 81 7.58 -8.68 -6.55
CA LEU A 81 7.92 -8.04 -5.29
C LEU A 81 7.57 -8.93 -4.10
N GLN A 82 8.42 -8.92 -3.08
CA GLN A 82 8.02 -9.28 -1.73
C GLN A 82 7.71 -8.02 -0.94
N ILE A 83 6.56 -8.01 -0.29
CA ILE A 83 6.04 -6.88 0.49
C ILE A 83 5.80 -7.34 1.92
N GLU A 84 6.66 -6.87 2.82
CA GLU A 84 6.50 -7.03 4.25
C GLU A 84 5.66 -5.88 4.80
N MET A 85 4.60 -6.17 5.56
CA MET A 85 3.65 -5.18 6.06
C MET A 85 3.39 -5.33 7.55
N ARG A 86 3.31 -4.20 8.25
CA ARG A 86 2.81 -4.07 9.62
C ARG A 86 1.91 -2.86 9.67
N SER A 87 0.70 -3.01 10.19
CA SER A 87 -0.26 -1.90 10.30
C SER A 87 -0.74 -1.73 11.72
N ASP A 88 -0.71 -0.51 12.21
CA ASP A 88 -1.33 -0.12 13.49
C ASP A 88 -2.73 0.51 13.25
N ILE A 89 -3.22 0.46 12.00
CA ILE A 89 -4.48 1.06 11.54
C ILE A 89 -5.60 0.01 11.60
N PRO A 90 -6.61 0.19 12.46
CA PRO A 90 -7.77 -0.70 12.50
C PRO A 90 -8.53 -0.76 11.17
N LEU A 91 -8.78 -1.96 10.67
CA LEU A 91 -9.59 -2.18 9.47
C LEU A 91 -11.05 -1.78 9.71
N ALA A 92 -11.67 -1.19 8.68
CA ALA A 92 -13.11 -0.86 8.65
C ALA A 92 -13.61 0.01 9.83
N ARG A 93 -12.77 0.93 10.34
CA ARG A 93 -13.13 1.88 11.42
C ARG A 93 -13.14 3.35 11.01
N GLY A 94 -13.21 3.65 9.71
CA GLY A 94 -13.17 5.03 9.21
C GLY A 94 -11.81 5.72 9.35
N LEU A 95 -10.73 4.95 9.56
CA LEU A 95 -9.36 5.44 9.75
C LEU A 95 -8.50 5.35 8.48
N GLY A 96 -9.13 5.28 7.31
CA GLY A 96 -8.39 5.40 6.05
C GLY A 96 -7.38 4.29 5.77
N SER A 97 -7.58 3.07 6.29
CA SER A 97 -6.66 1.95 6.03
C SER A 97 -6.56 1.63 4.54
N SER A 98 -7.69 1.59 3.82
CA SER A 98 -7.69 1.36 2.37
C SER A 98 -7.03 2.51 1.60
N ALA A 99 -7.21 3.75 2.07
CA ALA A 99 -6.55 4.92 1.48
C ALA A 99 -5.03 4.85 1.67
N SER A 100 -4.56 4.41 2.84
CA SER A 100 -3.13 4.19 3.11
C SER A 100 -2.56 3.10 2.20
N ALA A 101 -3.29 2.00 1.99
CA ALA A 101 -2.90 0.93 1.08
C ALA A 101 -2.85 1.40 -0.38
N LEU A 102 -3.82 2.22 -0.81
CA LEU A 102 -3.84 2.85 -2.14
C LEU A 102 -2.60 3.72 -2.37
N VAL A 103 -2.26 4.59 -1.41
CA VAL A 103 -1.03 5.40 -1.46
C VAL A 103 0.19 4.50 -1.56
N GLY A 104 0.27 3.42 -0.77
CA GLY A 104 1.37 2.46 -0.84
C GLY A 104 1.50 1.82 -2.22
N ALA A 105 0.39 1.40 -2.83
CA ALA A 105 0.36 0.85 -4.18
C ALA A 105 0.84 1.85 -5.24
N LEU A 106 0.44 3.12 -5.15
CA LEU A 106 0.91 4.18 -6.05
C LEU A 106 2.41 4.41 -5.93
N PHE A 107 2.95 4.44 -4.71
CA PHE A 107 4.40 4.56 -4.48
C PHE A 107 5.17 3.35 -5.02
N ILE A 108 4.64 2.14 -4.86
CA ILE A 108 5.24 0.92 -5.43
C ILE A 108 5.28 1.02 -6.96
N ALA A 109 4.16 1.34 -7.60
CA ALA A 109 4.08 1.45 -9.05
C ALA A 109 5.03 2.54 -9.56
N ASN A 110 5.06 3.71 -8.92
CA ASN A 110 5.94 4.81 -9.29
C ASN A 110 7.41 4.41 -9.21
N TYR A 111 7.81 3.84 -8.07
CA TYR A 111 9.21 3.54 -7.78
C TYR A 111 9.76 2.37 -8.60
N PHE A 112 9.00 1.28 -8.71
CA PHE A 112 9.45 0.09 -9.43
C PHE A 112 9.16 0.13 -10.94
N GLY A 113 8.14 0.89 -11.35
CA GLY A 113 7.81 1.15 -12.74
C GLY A 113 8.53 2.36 -13.35
N ASN A 114 9.26 3.15 -12.54
CA ASN A 114 9.94 4.37 -12.97
C ASN A 114 8.99 5.36 -13.69
N ILE A 115 7.79 5.54 -13.13
CA ILE A 115 6.69 6.30 -13.77
C ILE A 115 6.88 7.82 -13.64
N GLN A 116 7.59 8.29 -12.61
CA GLN A 116 7.79 9.70 -12.28
C GLN A 116 6.48 10.47 -12.01
N LEU A 117 5.57 9.83 -11.25
CA LEU A 117 4.40 10.47 -10.63
C LEU A 117 4.80 11.54 -9.61
#